data_AF-A0A8H8YWP5-F1
#
_entry.id   AF-A0A8H8YWP5-F1
#
_cell.length_a   1.000
_cell.length_b   1.000
_cell.length_c   1.000
_cell.angle_alpha   90.00
_cell.angle_beta   90.00
_cell.angle_gamma   90.00
#
_symmetry.space_group_name_H-M   'P 1'
#
loop_
_entity.id
_entity.type
_entity.pdbx_description
1 polymer ?
#
loop_
_entity_poly.entity_id
_entity_poly.type
_entity_poly.pdbx_seq_one_letter_code
_entity_poly.pdbx_strand_id
1 'polypeptide(L)'
;MDDITKYTNSQLIEEVTGESPDKVRHWKRGITKVPESAIRLLKLYVEGDVSALLGKDWQGFYFRKNLLFVPEWRNGFTAHHIRSMFFRCQQVAALESEIRMLKRQLEERITEIEELEIRADFYKRQLILESRFGMML
;
A
#
# COMPACT_ATOMS: atom_id res chain seq x y z
N MET A 1 28.59 19.01 8.16
CA MET A 1 29.73 18.10 7.92
C MET A 1 29.57 17.03 8.97
N ASP A 2 29.06 15.87 8.57
CA ASP A 2 28.31 14.99 9.46
C ASP A 2 29.19 14.34 10.54
N ASP A 3 28.96 14.77 11.78
CA ASP A 3 29.64 14.33 13.01
C ASP A 3 29.26 12.88 13.42
N ILE A 4 28.49 12.17 12.60
CA ILE A 4 28.04 10.78 12.83
C ILE A 4 29.21 9.86 13.12
N THR A 5 30.31 10.04 12.40
CA THR A 5 31.54 9.26 12.62
C THR A 5 32.22 9.54 13.97
N LYS A 6 32.01 10.71 14.58
CA LYS A 6 32.63 11.09 15.86
C LYS A 6 31.90 10.50 17.06
N TYR A 7 30.57 10.46 17.04
CA TYR A 7 29.77 9.93 18.15
C TYR A 7 29.52 8.42 18.06
N THR A 8 29.75 7.80 16.90
CA THR A 8 29.53 6.36 16.68
C THR A 8 30.73 5.50 17.08
N ASN A 9 30.52 4.30 17.62
CA ASN A 9 31.60 3.36 17.95
C ASN A 9 32.38 2.93 16.69
N SER A 10 33.71 2.83 16.78
CA SER A 10 34.57 2.45 15.64
C SER A 10 34.22 1.05 15.13
N GLN A 11 33.95 0.10 16.03
CA GLN A 11 33.55 -1.27 15.68
C GLN A 11 32.25 -1.30 14.87
N LEU A 12 31.29 -0.44 15.23
CA LEU A 12 30.01 -0.35 14.52
C LEU A 12 30.20 0.27 13.13
N ILE A 13 31.10 1.24 12.99
CA ILE A 13 31.45 1.79 11.67
C ILE A 13 32.10 0.71 10.79
N GLU A 14 33.01 -0.09 11.34
CA GLU A 14 33.66 -1.20 10.64
C GLU A 14 32.63 -2.25 10.17
N GLU A 15 31.70 -2.64 11.04
CA GLU A 15 30.63 -3.60 10.72
C GLU A 15 29.68 -3.08 9.64
N VAL A 16 29.27 -1.82 9.72
CA VAL A 16 28.28 -1.23 8.79
C VAL A 16 28.89 -0.90 7.43
N THR A 17 30.14 -0.44 7.40
CA THR A 17 30.80 0.00 6.16
C THR A 17 31.66 -1.07 5.51
N GLY A 18 32.05 -2.12 6.24
CA GLY A 18 32.95 -3.18 5.78
C GLY A 18 34.40 -2.73 5.59
N GLU A 19 34.78 -1.57 6.13
CA GLU A 19 36.08 -0.93 5.89
C GLU A 19 37.09 -1.26 6.98
N SER A 20 38.38 -1.20 6.62
CA SER A 20 39.48 -1.55 7.52
C SER A 20 39.54 -0.62 8.76
N PRO A 21 39.95 -1.13 9.94
CA PRO A 21 40.03 -0.36 11.19
C PRO A 21 40.95 0.87 11.08
N ASP A 22 42.00 0.80 10.27
CA ASP A 22 42.92 1.92 10.05
C ASP A 22 42.24 3.08 9.30
N LYS A 23 41.49 2.78 8.23
CA LYS A 23 40.68 3.79 7.51
C LYS A 23 39.64 4.42 8.43
N VAL A 24 38.94 3.62 9.23
CA VAL A 24 37.95 4.13 10.20
C VAL A 24 38.61 5.04 11.25
N ARG A 25 39.82 4.70 11.70
CA ARG A 25 40.60 5.57 12.60
C ARG A 25 40.99 6.89 11.94
N HIS A 26 41.39 6.86 10.66
CA HIS A 26 41.69 8.08 9.90
C HIS A 26 40.45 8.96 9.67
N TRP A 27 39.28 8.35 9.45
CA TRP A 27 38.00 9.04 9.35
C TRP A 27 37.63 9.75 10.65
N LYS A 28 37.73 9.04 11.80
CA LYS A 28 37.46 9.63 13.12
C LYS A 28 38.38 10.78 13.49
N ARG A 29 39.65 10.71 13.07
CA ARG A 29 40.64 11.77 13.29
C ARG A 29 40.52 12.94 12.30
N GLY A 30 39.64 12.84 11.31
CA GLY A 30 39.46 13.86 10.27
C GLY A 30 40.62 13.94 9.27
N ILE A 31 41.49 12.92 9.23
CA ILE A 31 42.67 12.86 8.33
C ILE A 31 42.22 12.60 6.89
N THR A 32 41.16 11.82 6.70
CA THR A 32 40.64 11.46 5.37
C THR A 32 39.16 11.74 5.32
N LYS A 33 38.67 12.26 4.18
CA LYS A 33 37.25 12.52 3.96
C LYS A 33 36.49 11.19 3.93
N VAL A 34 35.40 11.11 4.68
CA VAL A 34 34.51 9.95 4.69
C VAL A 34 33.78 9.88 3.34
N PRO A 35 33.75 8.72 2.66
CA PRO A 35 32.95 8.55 1.45
C PRO A 35 31.47 8.83 1.71
N GLU A 36 30.80 9.44 0.74
CA GLU A 36 29.37 9.76 0.83
C GLU A 36 28.51 8.49 1.01
N SER A 37 28.88 7.38 0.38
CA SER A 37 28.23 6.08 0.56
C SER A 37 28.29 5.59 2.01
N ALA A 38 29.44 5.73 2.66
CA ALA A 38 29.62 5.35 4.07
C ALA A 38 28.79 6.25 4.99
N ILE A 39 28.70 7.56 4.71
CA ILE A 39 27.84 8.48 5.48
C ILE A 39 26.38 8.06 5.37
N ARG A 40 25.89 7.73 4.18
CA ARG A 40 24.49 7.30 3.95
C ARG A 40 24.15 5.99 4.66
N LEU A 41 25.06 5.02 4.65
CA LEU A 41 24.90 3.76 5.38
C LEU A 41 24.86 4.00 6.90
N LEU A 42 25.74 4.85 7.41
CA LEU A 42 25.77 5.21 8.83
C LEU A 42 24.48 5.94 9.25
N LYS A 43 23.94 6.85 8.42
CA LYS A 43 22.64 7.49 8.67
C LYS A 43 21.51 6.47 8.77
N LEU A 44 21.46 5.51 7.83
CA LEU A 44 20.46 4.44 7.89
C LEU A 44 20.61 3.59 9.16
N TYR A 45 21.82 3.16 9.49
CA TYR A 45 22.01 2.19 10.57
C TYR A 45 21.93 2.81 11.97
N VAL A 46 22.43 4.04 12.13
CA VAL A 46 22.51 4.73 13.43
C VAL A 46 21.28 5.59 13.69
N GLU A 47 20.86 6.39 12.72
CA GLU A 47 19.71 7.31 12.86
C GLU A 47 18.40 6.62 12.42
N GLY A 48 18.48 5.52 11.67
CA GLY A 48 17.33 4.85 11.11
C GLY A 48 16.83 5.51 9.83
N ASP A 49 17.41 6.61 9.38
CA ASP A 49 16.87 7.44 8.29
C ASP A 49 16.98 6.73 6.94
N VAL A 50 15.81 6.43 6.37
CA VAL A 50 15.70 5.70 5.10
C VAL A 50 15.97 6.63 3.91
N SER A 51 15.70 7.92 4.07
CA SER A 51 15.86 8.92 3.00
C SER A 51 17.32 9.08 2.57
N ALA A 52 18.26 8.80 3.48
CA ALA A 52 19.69 8.85 3.21
C ALA A 52 20.11 7.91 2.06
N LEU A 53 19.44 6.77 1.89
CA LEU A 53 19.74 5.79 0.84
C LEU A 53 18.72 5.79 -0.29
N LEU A 54 17.43 5.85 0.04
CA LEU A 54 16.35 5.66 -0.93
C LEU A 54 15.85 6.96 -1.57
N GLY A 55 16.34 8.12 -1.11
CA GLY A 55 16.04 9.42 -1.71
C GLY A 55 14.87 10.15 -1.04
N LYS A 56 14.41 11.22 -1.69
CA LYS A 56 13.47 12.21 -1.11
C LYS A 56 12.09 11.64 -0.81
N ASP A 57 11.64 10.64 -1.57
CA ASP A 57 10.32 10.02 -1.36
C ASP A 57 10.22 9.27 -0.02
N TRP A 58 11.37 8.95 0.59
CA TRP A 58 11.47 8.28 1.88
C TRP A 58 11.73 9.25 3.04
N GLN A 59 11.55 10.55 2.82
CA GLN A 59 11.73 11.55 3.87
C GLN A 59 10.75 11.34 5.03
N GLY A 60 11.28 11.28 6.25
CA GLY A 60 10.51 11.05 7.47
C GLY A 60 10.25 9.57 7.78
N PHE A 61 10.63 8.65 6.89
CA PHE A 61 10.62 7.22 7.18
C PHE A 61 11.87 6.85 7.96
N TYR A 62 11.71 6.06 9.03
CA TYR A 62 12.84 5.61 9.82
C TYR A 62 12.69 4.16 10.29
N PHE A 63 13.81 3.46 10.40
CA PHE A 63 13.87 2.15 11.02
C PHE A 63 14.19 2.25 12.50
N ARG A 64 13.41 1.55 13.33
CA ARG A 64 13.70 1.41 14.76
C ARG A 64 13.25 0.05 15.26
N LYS A 65 14.13 -0.67 15.97
CA LYS A 65 13.85 -2.01 16.52
C LYS A 65 13.31 -2.99 15.45
N ASN A 66 13.92 -2.98 14.26
CA ASN A 66 13.51 -3.82 13.12
C ASN A 66 12.07 -3.57 12.60
N LEU A 67 11.52 -2.39 12.89
CA LEU A 67 10.24 -1.93 12.35
C LEU A 67 10.47 -0.70 11.47
N LEU A 68 9.73 -0.61 10.36
CA LEU A 68 9.67 0.58 9.54
C LEU A 68 8.59 1.50 10.09
N PHE A 69 8.94 2.73 10.45
CA PHE A 69 7.98 3.75 10.83
C PHE A 69 7.70 4.65 9.63
N VAL A 70 6.40 4.85 9.39
CA VAL A 70 5.88 5.71 8.32
C VAL A 70 5.41 7.01 8.98
N PRO A 71 5.69 8.19 8.38
CA PRO A 71 5.13 9.46 8.84
C PRO A 71 3.62 9.34 9.05
N GLU A 72 3.08 9.97 10.10
CA GLU A 72 1.65 9.95 10.45
C GLU A 72 1.12 8.64 11.06
N TRP A 73 1.88 7.54 11.01
CA TRP A 73 1.48 6.26 11.58
C TRP A 73 2.06 6.08 12.98
N ARG A 74 1.18 5.71 13.93
CA ARG A 74 1.58 5.53 15.34
C ARG A 74 2.46 4.31 15.57
N ASN A 75 2.26 3.25 14.79
CA ASN A 75 2.92 1.97 14.96
C ASN A 75 3.86 1.67 13.80
N GLY A 76 5.00 1.06 14.11
CA GLY A 76 5.94 0.57 13.10
C GLY A 76 5.44 -0.72 12.44
N PHE A 77 5.88 -0.94 11.21
CA PHE A 77 5.54 -2.10 10.41
C PHE A 77 6.64 -3.14 10.44
N THR A 78 6.25 -4.39 10.65
CA THR A 78 7.13 -5.54 10.41
C THR A 78 7.16 -5.86 8.92
N ALA A 79 8.18 -6.60 8.48
CA ALA A 79 8.22 -7.14 7.12
C ALA A 79 6.97 -7.95 6.77
N HIS A 80 6.39 -8.66 7.75
CA HIS A 80 5.14 -9.40 7.57
C HIS A 80 3.94 -8.46 7.33
N HIS A 81 3.84 -7.36 8.09
CA HIS A 81 2.80 -6.36 7.87
C HIS A 81 2.89 -5.76 6.46
N ILE A 82 4.08 -5.35 6.03
CA ILE A 82 4.30 -4.78 4.69
C ILE A 82 3.86 -5.78 3.61
N ARG A 83 4.26 -7.05 3.74
CA ARG A 83 3.82 -8.11 2.82
C ARG A 83 2.30 -8.32 2.83
N SER A 84 1.68 -8.31 4.01
CA SER A 84 0.24 -8.48 4.14
C SER A 84 -0.55 -7.32 3.52
N MET A 85 -0.02 -6.10 3.56
CA MET A 85 -0.66 -4.93 2.96
C MET A 85 -0.79 -5.08 1.44
N PHE A 86 0.24 -5.61 0.77
CA PHE A 86 0.19 -5.87 -0.66
C PHE A 86 -1.00 -6.78 -1.05
N PHE A 87 -1.14 -7.93 -0.37
CA PHE A 87 -2.24 -8.86 -0.62
C PHE A 87 -3.60 -8.27 -0.24
N ARG A 88 -3.67 -7.47 0.84
CA ARG A 88 -4.91 -6.77 1.22
C ARG A 88 -5.33 -5.76 0.16
N CYS A 89 -4.41 -4.98 -0.40
CA CYS A 89 -4.72 -4.05 -1.48
C CYS A 89 -5.26 -4.78 -2.72
N GLN A 90 -4.65 -5.92 -3.09
CA GLN A 90 -5.14 -6.75 -4.18
C GLN A 90 -6.56 -7.30 -3.91
N GLN A 91 -6.79 -7.79 -2.69
CA GLN A 91 -8.10 -8.29 -2.29
C GLN A 91 -9.17 -7.19 -2.33
N VAL A 92 -8.86 -5.99 -1.82
CA VAL A 92 -9.77 -4.84 -1.87
C VAL A 92 -10.11 -4.49 -3.32
N ALA A 93 -9.12 -4.40 -4.20
CA ALA A 93 -9.35 -4.08 -5.61
C ALA A 93 -10.23 -5.14 -6.31
N ALA A 94 -10.02 -6.42 -6.01
CA ALA A 94 -10.83 -7.51 -6.54
C ALA A 94 -12.29 -7.42 -6.04
N LEU A 95 -12.48 -7.25 -4.74
CA LEU A 95 -13.81 -7.11 -4.13
C LEU A 95 -14.55 -5.88 -4.66
N GLU A 96 -13.87 -4.75 -4.83
CA GLU A 96 -14.47 -3.56 -5.43
C GLU A 96 -14.94 -3.79 -6.87
N SER A 97 -14.17 -4.55 -7.65
CA SER A 97 -14.56 -4.91 -9.02
C SER A 97 -15.78 -5.82 -9.03
N GLU A 98 -15.82 -6.82 -8.14
CA GLU A 98 -16.95 -7.72 -7.99
C GLU A 98 -18.22 -6.97 -7.57
N ILE A 99 -18.12 -6.07 -6.59
CA ILE A 99 -19.23 -5.22 -6.16
C ILE A 99 -19.78 -4.39 -7.33
N ARG A 100 -18.91 -3.80 -8.15
CA ARG A 100 -19.34 -3.03 -9.33
C ARG A 100 -20.10 -3.91 -10.34
N MET A 101 -19.59 -5.11 -10.60
CA MET A 101 -20.25 -6.07 -11.50
C MET A 101 -21.62 -6.49 -10.96
N LEU A 102 -21.70 -6.86 -9.68
CA LEU A 102 -22.94 -7.31 -9.06
C LEU A 102 -24.00 -6.21 -9.03
N LYS A 103 -23.62 -4.96 -8.76
CA LYS A 103 -24.54 -3.82 -8.83
C LYS A 103 -25.14 -3.66 -10.23
N ARG A 104 -24.32 -3.77 -11.27
CA ARG A 104 -24.78 -3.68 -12.66
C ARG A 104 -25.75 -4.82 -13.01
N GLN A 105 -25.42 -6.05 -12.63
CA GLN A 105 -26.31 -7.20 -12.85
C GLN A 105 -27.64 -7.03 -12.11
N LEU A 106 -27.61 -6.48 -10.90
CA LEU A 106 -28.83 -6.19 -10.13
C LEU A 106 -29.71 -5.17 -10.86
N GLU A 107 -29.14 -4.09 -11.38
CA GLU A 107 -29.87 -3.09 -12.18
C GLU A 107 -30.48 -3.71 -13.43
N GLU A 108 -29.71 -4.50 -14.20
CA GLU A 108 -30.20 -5.20 -15.40
C GLU A 108 -31.38 -6.13 -15.08
N ARG A 109 -31.31 -6.87 -13.96
CA ARG A 109 -32.41 -7.75 -13.53
C ARG A 109 -33.65 -7.00 -13.07
N ILE A 110 -33.49 -5.86 -12.39
CA ILE A 110 -34.62 -5.02 -11.98
C ILE A 110 -35.36 -4.54 -13.24
N THR A 111 -34.64 -4.05 -14.25
CA THR A 111 -35.25 -3.61 -15.52
C THR A 111 -35.96 -4.75 -16.24
N GLU A 112 -35.36 -5.95 -16.31
CA GLU A 112 -36.02 -7.12 -16.90
C GLU A 112 -37.32 -7.48 -16.18
N ILE A 113 -37.36 -7.42 -14.84
CA ILE A 113 -38.56 -7.69 -14.06
C ILE A 113 -39.65 -6.66 -14.37
N GLU A 114 -39.31 -5.38 -14.39
CA GLU A 114 -40.25 -4.30 -14.72
C GLU A 114 -40.86 -4.51 -16.12
N GLU A 115 -40.07 -4.88 -17.12
CA GLU A 115 -40.57 -5.19 -18.46
C GLU A 115 -41.53 -6.39 -18.48
N LEU A 116 -41.20 -7.44 -17.72
CA LEU A 116 -42.04 -8.64 -17.63
C LEU A 116 -43.36 -8.33 -16.93
N GLU A 117 -43.36 -7.50 -15.88
CA GLU A 117 -44.57 -7.05 -15.20
C GLU A 117 -45.49 -6.27 -16.15
N ILE A 118 -44.93 -5.33 -16.94
CA ILE A 118 -45.69 -4.57 -17.95
C ILE A 118 -46.33 -5.52 -18.97
N ARG A 119 -45.59 -6.51 -19.47
CA ARG A 119 -46.11 -7.49 -20.44
C ARG A 119 -47.21 -8.36 -19.81
N ALA A 120 -47.00 -8.84 -18.59
CA ALA A 120 -47.98 -9.66 -17.88
C ALA A 120 -49.31 -8.90 -17.67
N ASP A 121 -49.22 -7.63 -17.27
CA ASP A 121 -50.39 -6.77 -17.12
C ASP A 121 -51.13 -6.52 -18.43
N PHE A 122 -50.39 -6.31 -19.53
CA PHE A 122 -51.00 -6.20 -20.86
C PHE A 122 -51.78 -7.46 -21.24
N TYR A 123 -51.17 -8.64 -21.14
CA TYR A 123 -51.83 -9.91 -21.47
C TYR A 123 -53.03 -10.20 -20.56
N LYS A 124 -52.94 -9.86 -19.27
CA LYS A 124 -54.07 -9.99 -18.35
C LYS A 124 -55.26 -9.13 -18.78
N ARG A 125 -55.02 -7.87 -19.20
CA ARG A 125 -56.07 -6.99 -19.73
C ARG A 125 -56.66 -7.52 -21.03
N GLN A 126 -55.82 -8.01 -21.94
CA GLN A 126 -56.27 -8.61 -23.21
C GLN A 126 -57.17 -9.83 -22.97
N LEU A 127 -56.77 -10.75 -22.08
CA LEU A 127 -57.55 -11.93 -21.73
C LEU A 127 -58.94 -11.56 -21.17
N ILE A 128 -59.01 -10.54 -20.30
CA ILE A 128 -60.28 -10.05 -19.76
C ILE A 128 -61.19 -9.52 -20.88
N LEU A 129 -60.63 -8.79 -21.85
CA LEU A 129 -61.39 -8.29 -22.99
C LEU A 129 -61.91 -9.43 -23.86
N GLU A 130 -61.04 -10.38 -24.23
CA GLU A 130 -61.41 -11.54 -25.04
C GLU A 130 -62.48 -12.40 -24.36
N SER A 131 -62.36 -12.63 -23.06
CA SER A 131 -63.37 -13.33 -22.25
C SER A 131 -64.74 -12.65 -22.30
N ARG A 132 -64.78 -11.30 -22.19
CA ARG A 132 -66.03 -10.53 -22.28
C ARG A 132 -66.64 -10.57 -23.67
N PHE A 133 -65.83 -10.51 -24.73
CA PHE A 133 -66.31 -10.62 -26.10
C PHE A 133 -66.79 -12.05 -26.43
N GLY A 134 -66.12 -13.07 -25.94
CA GLY A 134 -66.52 -14.47 -26.10
C GLY A 134 -67.83 -14.82 -25.40
N MET A 135 -68.19 -14.13 -24.31
CA MET A 135 -69.50 -14.27 -23.66
C MET A 135 -70.65 -13.54 -24.37
N MET A 136 -70.36 -12.67 -25.35
CA MET A 136 -71.38 -11.95 -26.13
C MET A 136 -71.77 -12.67 -27.44
N LEU A 137 -71.06 -13.74 -27.80
CA LEU A 137 -71.35 -14.62 -28.94
C LEU A 137 -72.15 -15.85 -28.48
#